data_AF-A0A7S1SWD9-F1
#
_entry.id   AF-A0A7S1SWD9-F1
#
_cell.length_a   1.000
_cell.length_b   1.000
_cell.length_c   1.000
_cell.angle_alpha   90.00
_cell.angle_beta   90.00
_cell.angle_gamma   90.00
#
_symmetry.space_group_name_H-M   'P 1'
#
loop_
_entity.id
_entity.type
_entity.pdbx_description
1 polymer ?
#
loop_
_entity_poly.entity_id
_entity_poly.type
_entity_poly.pdbx_seq_one_letter_code
_entity_poly.pdbx_strand_id
1 'polypeptide(L)'
;GSPLDRFAALFGLLGPPGAVAELWDLAAAVAASTQRGAGKQHVPAVRDPQTPHQGSVATVLNHKAQELEMRKNIKARGIGAAKREDVLREAAAAHLLAGNFESYCELCIELGAWADALMAAPAVGVAYWQGLMARRAERLIEEGAAEEEL
;
A
#
# COMPACT_ATOMS: atom_id res chain seq x y z
N GLY A 1 0.94 -36.38 19.55
CA GLY A 1 0.47 -35.03 19.15
C GLY A 1 -1.00 -34.93 19.50
N SER A 2 -1.33 -33.99 20.37
CA SER A 2 -2.71 -33.68 20.74
C SER A 2 -3.49 -33.22 19.50
N PRO A 3 -4.83 -33.33 19.47
CA PRO A 3 -5.63 -32.77 18.38
C PRO A 3 -5.36 -31.28 18.13
N LEU A 4 -5.06 -30.54 19.20
CA LEU A 4 -4.73 -29.10 19.16
C LEU A 4 -3.42 -28.84 18.41
N ASP A 5 -2.40 -29.67 18.61
CA ASP A 5 -1.11 -29.55 17.89
C ASP A 5 -1.30 -29.71 16.37
N ARG A 6 -2.25 -30.57 15.96
CA ARG A 6 -2.55 -30.81 14.54
C ARG A 6 -3.28 -29.64 13.91
N PHE A 7 -4.21 -29.02 14.64
CA PHE A 7 -4.89 -27.81 14.18
C PHE A 7 -3.94 -26.61 14.13
N ALA A 8 -3.06 -26.45 15.13
CA ALA A 8 -2.05 -25.39 15.13
C ALA A 8 -1.11 -25.49 13.91
N ALA A 9 -0.70 -26.71 13.54
CA ALA A 9 0.12 -26.95 12.36
C ALA A 9 -0.61 -26.61 11.04
N LEU A 10 -1.90 -26.97 10.92
CA LEU A 10 -2.72 -26.63 9.76
C LEU A 10 -2.90 -25.11 9.61
N PHE A 11 -3.23 -24.42 10.69
CA PHE A 11 -3.39 -22.97 10.64
C PHE A 11 -2.05 -22.24 10.42
N GLY A 12 -0.93 -22.77 10.93
CA GLY A 12 0.40 -22.23 10.63
C GLY A 12 0.82 -22.38 9.17
N LEU A 13 0.25 -23.35 8.45
CA LEU A 13 0.46 -23.53 7.01
C LEU A 13 -0.33 -22.52 6.17
N LEU A 14 -1.52 -22.12 6.63
CA LEU A 14 -2.45 -21.24 5.93
C LEU A 14 -2.40 -19.77 6.40
N GLY A 15 -1.73 -19.51 7.51
CA GLY A 15 -1.60 -18.19 8.12
C GLY A 15 -0.22 -17.56 7.91
N PRO A 16 -0.10 -16.22 8.00
CA PRO A 16 1.19 -15.57 7.96
C PRO A 16 2.08 -16.04 9.13
N PRO A 17 3.39 -16.21 8.91
CA PRO A 17 4.30 -16.71 9.94
C PRO A 17 4.24 -15.81 11.18
N GLY A 18 3.97 -16.41 12.35
CA GLY A 18 3.86 -15.71 13.63
C GLY A 18 2.44 -15.30 14.05
N ALA A 19 1.48 -15.19 13.12
CA ALA A 19 0.11 -14.77 13.47
C ALA A 19 -0.67 -15.82 14.28
N VAL A 20 -0.35 -17.10 14.08
CA VAL A 20 -1.02 -18.20 14.77
C VAL A 20 -0.55 -18.38 16.21
N ALA A 21 0.69 -18.01 16.54
CA ALA A 21 1.22 -18.14 17.91
C ALA A 21 0.46 -17.23 18.87
N GLU A 22 0.29 -15.95 18.51
CA GLU A 22 -0.47 -14.95 19.27
C GLU A 22 -1.93 -15.38 19.49
N LEU A 23 -2.56 -16.02 18.49
CA LEU A 23 -3.93 -16.49 18.58
C LEU A 23 -4.07 -17.67 19.55
N TRP A 24 -3.09 -18.58 19.59
CA TRP A 24 -3.09 -19.72 20.51
C TRP A 24 -2.76 -19.31 21.94
N ASP A 25 -1.86 -18.35 22.15
CA ASP A 25 -1.61 -17.77 23.46
C ASP A 25 -2.88 -17.08 24.00
N LEU A 26 -3.62 -16.38 23.13
CA LEU A 26 -4.91 -15.79 23.46
C LEU A 26 -5.97 -16.86 23.76
N ALA A 27 -6.09 -17.90 22.93
CA ALA A 27 -7.05 -18.99 23.13
C ALA A 27 -6.76 -19.77 24.43
N ALA A 28 -5.49 -20.01 24.75
CA ALA A 28 -5.06 -20.63 26.00
C ALA A 28 -5.38 -19.73 27.20
N ALA A 29 -5.16 -18.42 27.09
CA ALA A 29 -5.53 -17.45 28.12
C ALA A 29 -7.05 -17.39 28.37
N VAL A 30 -7.87 -17.43 27.31
CA VAL A 30 -9.34 -17.45 27.41
C VAL A 30 -9.87 -18.78 27.96
N ALA A 31 -9.28 -19.91 27.57
CA ALA A 31 -9.63 -21.20 28.15
C ALA A 31 -9.26 -21.29 29.64
N ALA A 32 -8.09 -20.74 30.02
CA ALA A 32 -7.62 -20.69 31.40
C ALA A 32 -8.38 -19.68 32.28
N SER A 33 -8.97 -18.63 31.69
CA SER A 33 -9.85 -17.69 32.38
C SER A 33 -11.27 -18.25 32.55
N THR A 34 -11.73 -19.11 31.63
CA THR A 34 -13.05 -19.76 31.72
C THR A 34 -13.11 -20.81 32.84
N GLN A 35 -11.97 -21.43 33.21
CA GLN A 35 -11.92 -22.42 34.29
C GLN A 35 -11.79 -21.83 35.71
N ARG A 36 -11.46 -20.54 35.85
CA ARG A 36 -11.40 -19.88 37.16
C ARG A 36 -12.63 -19.00 37.32
N GLY A 37 -13.54 -19.43 38.20
CA GLY A 37 -14.79 -18.74 38.48
C GLY A 37 -14.63 -17.23 38.65
N ALA A 38 -15.42 -16.49 37.88
CA ALA A 38 -15.88 -15.11 38.07
C ALA A 38 -15.01 -14.22 38.99
N GLY A 39 -13.78 -13.90 38.55
CA GLY A 39 -12.97 -12.84 39.13
C GLY A 39 -12.72 -11.76 38.08
N LYS A 40 -13.14 -10.53 38.35
CA LYS A 40 -12.95 -9.35 37.49
C LYS A 40 -11.46 -9.14 37.16
N GLN A 41 -10.98 -9.74 36.08
CA GLN A 41 -9.68 -9.43 35.52
C GLN A 41 -9.91 -8.45 34.37
N HIS A 42 -9.42 -7.23 34.57
CA HIS A 42 -9.32 -6.21 33.54
C HIS A 42 -8.38 -6.73 32.46
N VAL A 43 -8.94 -7.30 31.39
CA VAL A 43 -8.23 -7.52 30.14
C VAL A 43 -7.74 -6.13 29.71
N PRO A 44 -6.43 -5.90 29.53
CA PRO A 44 -5.99 -4.62 28.99
C PRO A 44 -6.73 -4.44 27.67
N ALA A 45 -7.40 -3.30 27.51
CA ALA A 45 -8.00 -2.92 26.24
C ALA A 45 -6.87 -2.96 25.22
N VAL A 46 -6.80 -4.04 24.45
CA VAL A 46 -6.01 -4.10 23.24
C VAL A 46 -6.53 -2.92 22.44
N ARG A 47 -5.76 -1.83 22.41
CA ARG A 47 -6.00 -0.71 21.53
C ARG A 47 -6.04 -1.33 20.16
N ASP A 48 -7.23 -1.50 19.63
CA ASP A 48 -7.54 -2.11 18.35
C ASP A 48 -6.57 -1.52 17.31
N PRO A 49 -5.44 -2.17 16.98
CA PRO A 49 -4.81 -1.86 15.73
C PRO A 49 -5.76 -2.55 14.77
N GLN A 50 -6.70 -1.80 14.18
CA GLN A 50 -7.57 -2.33 13.13
C GLN A 50 -6.67 -2.88 12.04
N THR A 51 -6.26 -4.14 12.22
CA THR A 51 -5.34 -4.83 11.36
C THR A 51 -6.28 -5.24 10.25
N PRO A 52 -6.23 -4.55 9.10
CA PRO A 52 -7.24 -4.75 8.08
C PRO A 52 -7.24 -6.22 7.71
N HIS A 53 -8.43 -6.80 7.61
CA HIS A 53 -8.59 -8.15 7.09
C HIS A 53 -7.84 -8.24 5.76
N GLN A 54 -7.18 -9.36 5.46
CA GLN A 54 -6.34 -9.48 4.25
C GLN A 54 -7.09 -9.07 2.97
N GLY A 55 -8.38 -9.39 2.89
CA GLY A 55 -9.26 -9.00 1.78
C GLY A 55 -9.60 -7.50 1.70
N SER A 56 -9.44 -6.72 2.77
CA SER A 56 -9.67 -5.28 2.79
C SER A 56 -8.40 -4.44 2.62
N VAL A 57 -7.22 -5.08 2.53
CA VAL A 57 -5.93 -4.39 2.37
C VAL A 57 -5.92 -3.48 1.14
N ALA A 58 -6.36 -3.99 -0.02
CA ALA A 58 -6.44 -3.20 -1.24
C ALA A 58 -7.37 -1.99 -1.08
N THR A 59 -8.52 -2.17 -0.42
CA THR A 59 -9.48 -1.08 -0.15
C THR A 59 -8.89 0.00 0.76
N VAL A 60 -8.18 -0.39 1.81
CA VAL A 60 -7.53 0.55 2.74
C VAL A 60 -6.38 1.30 2.07
N LEU A 61 -5.57 0.61 1.26
CA LEU A 61 -4.49 1.23 0.50
C LEU A 61 -5.04 2.20 -0.56
N ASN A 62 -6.11 1.82 -1.26
CA ASN A 62 -6.82 2.70 -2.20
C ASN A 62 -7.36 3.96 -1.53
N HIS A 63 -8.02 3.81 -0.38
CA HIS A 63 -8.53 4.94 0.39
C HIS A 63 -7.41 5.88 0.82
N LYS A 64 -6.29 5.32 1.32
CA LYS A 64 -5.11 6.10 1.69
C LYS A 64 -4.51 6.84 0.48
N ALA A 65 -4.43 6.19 -0.67
CA ALA A 65 -3.92 6.80 -1.90
C ALA A 65 -4.79 7.98 -2.33
N GLN A 66 -6.11 7.80 -2.37
CA GLN A 66 -7.07 8.87 -2.68
C GLN A 66 -7.03 10.03 -1.68
N GLU A 67 -6.88 9.76 -0.39
CA GLU A 67 -6.70 10.81 0.62
C GLU A 67 -5.46 11.66 0.35
N LEU A 68 -4.33 11.04 0.00
CA LEU A 68 -3.09 11.74 -0.30
C LEU A 68 -3.23 12.61 -1.56
N GLU A 69 -3.92 12.13 -2.58
CA GLU A 69 -4.28 12.92 -3.76
C GLU A 69 -5.19 14.10 -3.43
N MET A 70 -6.20 13.92 -2.58
CA MET A 70 -7.06 15.03 -2.14
C MET A 70 -6.28 16.09 -1.35
N ARG A 71 -5.30 15.68 -0.54
CA ARG A 71 -4.42 16.59 0.22
C ARG A 71 -3.50 17.42 -0.70
N LYS A 72 -3.17 16.95 -1.91
CA LYS A 72 -2.46 17.73 -2.96
C LYS A 72 -3.22 19.03 -3.28
N ASN A 73 -4.54 18.97 -3.33
CA ASN A 73 -5.39 20.09 -3.74
C ASN A 73 -5.66 21.09 -2.60
N ILE A 74 -5.66 20.64 -1.34
CA ILE A 74 -5.96 21.51 -0.18
C ILE A 74 -4.76 22.41 0.19
N LYS A 75 -3.53 22.02 -0.13
CA LYS A 75 -2.31 22.82 0.15
C LYS A 75 -1.98 23.87 -0.92
N ALA A 76 -2.95 24.28 -1.73
CA ALA A 76 -2.80 25.34 -2.73
C ALA A 76 -2.50 26.75 -2.16
N ARG A 77 -2.28 26.91 -0.85
CA ARG A 77 -1.97 28.19 -0.19
C ARG A 77 -0.53 28.24 0.33
N GLY A 78 0.43 28.34 -0.60
CA GLY A 78 1.61 29.20 -0.41
C GLY A 78 2.88 28.67 0.27
N ILE A 79 3.06 27.38 0.58
CA ILE A 79 4.34 26.90 1.15
C ILE A 79 4.80 25.56 0.53
N GLY A 80 5.72 25.66 -0.43
CA GLY A 80 6.74 24.63 -0.72
C GLY A 80 6.47 23.66 -1.87
N ALA A 81 7.07 23.91 -3.04
CA ALA A 81 7.10 22.97 -4.17
C ALA A 81 7.74 21.61 -3.79
N ALA A 82 8.84 21.61 -3.02
CA ALA A 82 9.47 20.38 -2.51
C ALA A 82 8.48 19.54 -1.66
N LYS A 83 7.66 20.19 -0.84
CA LYS A 83 6.65 19.51 -0.01
C LYS A 83 5.52 18.92 -0.87
N ARG A 84 5.27 19.45 -2.06
CA ARG A 84 4.29 18.91 -3.01
C ARG A 84 4.84 17.67 -3.71
N GLU A 85 6.11 17.71 -4.15
CA GLU A 85 6.78 16.55 -4.74
C GLU A 85 6.84 15.37 -3.78
N ASP A 86 7.15 15.62 -2.51
CA ASP A 86 7.19 14.56 -1.49
C ASP A 86 5.81 13.91 -1.27
N VAL A 87 4.74 14.71 -1.24
CA VAL A 87 3.36 14.20 -1.15
C VAL A 87 2.97 13.39 -2.38
N LEU A 88 3.38 13.84 -3.57
CA LEU A 88 3.14 13.10 -4.82
C LEU A 88 3.88 11.76 -4.83
N ARG A 89 5.12 11.72 -4.33
CA ARG A 89 5.89 10.47 -4.23
C ARG A 89 5.27 9.50 -3.22
N GLU A 90 4.76 10.00 -2.10
CA GLU A 90 4.03 9.18 -1.13
C GLU A 90 2.72 8.62 -1.71
N ALA A 91 1.98 9.44 -2.47
CA ALA A 91 0.77 9.01 -3.18
C ALA A 91 1.10 7.93 -4.21
N ALA A 92 2.14 8.13 -5.02
CA ALA A 92 2.59 7.14 -6.01
C ALA A 92 2.93 5.80 -5.34
N ALA A 93 3.71 5.81 -4.26
CA ALA A 93 4.02 4.60 -3.51
C ALA A 93 2.76 3.89 -2.98
N ALA A 94 1.76 4.64 -2.52
CA ALA A 94 0.49 4.07 -2.09
C ALA A 94 -0.28 3.40 -3.24
N HIS A 95 -0.34 4.03 -4.43
CA HIS A 95 -0.95 3.43 -5.62
C HIS A 95 -0.24 2.17 -6.09
N LEU A 96 1.10 2.16 -6.04
CA LEU A 96 1.89 0.98 -6.38
C LEU A 96 1.57 -0.20 -5.45
N LEU A 97 1.54 0.04 -4.14
CA LEU A 97 1.19 -0.97 -3.14
C LEU A 97 -0.26 -1.45 -3.28
N ALA A 98 -1.16 -0.58 -3.74
CA ALA A 98 -2.55 -0.92 -3.98
C ALA A 98 -2.78 -1.70 -5.29
N GLY A 99 -1.77 -1.79 -6.16
CA GLY A 99 -1.88 -2.39 -7.50
C GLY A 99 -2.50 -1.48 -8.56
N ASN A 100 -2.66 -0.18 -8.28
CA ASN A 100 -3.16 0.81 -9.22
C ASN A 100 -2.03 1.32 -10.12
N PHE A 101 -1.55 0.46 -11.00
CA PHE A 101 -0.38 0.75 -11.83
C PHE A 101 -0.59 1.94 -12.77
N GLU A 102 -1.81 2.17 -13.28
CA GLU A 102 -2.10 3.29 -14.17
C GLU A 102 -1.94 4.64 -13.44
N SER A 103 -2.56 4.78 -12.26
CA SER A 103 -2.43 5.98 -11.42
C SER A 103 -0.98 6.20 -10.97
N TYR A 104 -0.24 5.12 -10.63
CA TYR A 104 1.18 5.21 -10.32
C TYR A 104 2.00 5.78 -11.48
N CYS A 105 1.77 5.28 -12.70
CA CYS A 105 2.50 5.75 -13.89
C CYS A 105 2.22 7.23 -14.15
N GLU A 106 0.96 7.68 -14.09
CA GLU A 106 0.63 9.09 -14.30
C GLU A 106 1.24 10.01 -13.21
N LEU A 107 1.25 9.59 -11.94
CA LEU A 107 1.93 10.34 -10.88
C LEU A 107 3.46 10.41 -11.09
N CYS A 108 4.07 9.34 -11.58
CA CYS A 108 5.50 9.34 -11.92
C CYS A 108 5.79 10.30 -13.10
N ILE A 109 4.91 10.38 -14.09
CA ILE A 109 5.01 11.34 -15.20
C ILE A 109 4.92 12.78 -14.68
N GLU A 110 3.97 13.08 -13.79
CA GLU A 110 3.85 14.41 -13.16
C GLU A 110 5.11 14.81 -12.39
N LEU A 111 5.78 13.84 -11.75
CA LEU A 111 7.03 14.02 -11.03
C LEU A 111 8.27 14.13 -11.95
N GLY A 112 8.11 13.94 -13.26
CA GLY A 112 9.22 13.85 -14.22
C GLY A 112 9.98 12.52 -14.16
N ALA A 113 9.52 11.56 -13.36
CA ALA A 113 10.09 10.22 -13.20
C ALA A 113 9.67 9.25 -14.33
N TRP A 114 9.72 9.72 -15.59
CA TRP A 114 10.33 9.01 -16.71
C TRP A 114 10.42 7.48 -16.60
N ALA A 115 11.61 7.07 -16.17
CA ALA A 115 12.01 5.67 -16.14
C ALA A 115 11.10 4.80 -15.27
N ASP A 116 10.66 5.32 -14.11
CA ASP A 116 9.84 4.57 -13.17
C ASP A 116 8.45 4.29 -13.74
N ALA A 117 7.86 5.25 -14.44
CA ALA A 117 6.59 5.07 -15.15
C ALA A 117 6.72 3.99 -16.25
N LEU A 118 7.78 4.07 -17.06
CA LEU A 118 8.00 3.13 -18.17
C LEU A 118 8.29 1.70 -17.73
N MET A 119 8.96 1.52 -16.58
CA MET A 119 9.22 0.20 -16.00
C MET A 119 7.94 -0.45 -15.45
N ALA A 120 7.02 0.33 -14.91
CA ALA A 120 5.77 -0.17 -14.33
C ALA A 120 4.63 -0.33 -15.35
N ALA A 121 4.67 0.41 -16.46
CA ALA A 121 3.61 0.44 -17.47
C ALA A 121 3.20 -0.93 -18.07
N PRO A 122 4.10 -1.93 -18.25
CA PRO A 122 3.69 -3.27 -18.69
C PRO A 122 2.66 -3.95 -17.76
N ALA A 123 2.66 -3.60 -16.47
CA ALA A 123 1.69 -4.13 -15.51
C ALA A 123 0.27 -3.59 -15.71
N VAL A 124 0.11 -2.44 -16.37
CA VAL A 124 -1.18 -1.88 -16.79
C VAL A 124 -1.69 -2.60 -18.04
N GLY A 125 -0.79 -2.81 -19.00
CA GLY A 125 -1.06 -3.52 -20.24
C GLY A 125 -0.26 -3.00 -21.41
N VAL A 126 -0.13 -3.83 -22.45
CA VAL A 126 0.72 -3.55 -23.62
C VAL A 126 0.26 -2.30 -24.38
N ALA A 127 -1.05 -2.09 -24.53
CA ALA A 127 -1.60 -0.93 -25.23
C ALA A 127 -1.27 0.39 -24.51
N TYR A 128 -1.44 0.43 -23.18
CA TYR A 128 -1.05 1.58 -22.36
C TYR A 128 0.45 1.85 -22.48
N TRP A 129 1.26 0.80 -22.35
CA TRP A 129 2.72 0.92 -22.43
C TRP A 129 3.21 1.48 -23.77
N GLN A 130 2.66 1.01 -24.89
CA GLN A 130 2.97 1.54 -26.22
C GLN A 130 2.60 3.03 -26.34
N GLY A 131 1.42 3.42 -25.86
CA GLY A 131 1.01 4.82 -25.84
C GLY A 131 1.93 5.70 -24.98
N LEU A 132 2.35 5.19 -23.83
CA LEU A 132 3.28 5.91 -22.95
C LEU A 132 4.67 6.06 -23.57
N MET A 133 5.17 5.02 -24.25
CA MET A 133 6.43 5.07 -24.98
C MET A 133 6.41 6.09 -26.10
N ALA A 134 5.32 6.15 -26.88
CA ALA A 134 5.13 7.16 -27.92
C ALA A 134 5.17 8.58 -27.33
N ARG A 135 4.39 8.83 -26.25
CA ARG A 135 4.40 10.11 -25.52
C ARG A 135 5.80 10.52 -25.05
N ARG A 136 6.59 9.56 -24.52
CA ARG A 136 7.96 9.85 -24.07
C ARG A 136 8.90 10.15 -25.25
N ALA A 137 8.77 9.42 -26.35
CA ALA A 137 9.58 9.64 -27.55
C ALA A 137 9.34 11.04 -28.13
N GLU A 138 8.08 11.46 -28.23
CA GLU A 138 7.70 12.82 -28.66
C GLU A 138 8.35 13.88 -27.77
N ARG A 139 8.26 13.72 -26.44
CA ARG A 139 8.87 14.65 -25.49
C ARG A 139 10.40 14.72 -25.60
N LEU A 140 11.06 13.59 -25.88
CA LEU A 140 12.51 13.56 -26.08
C LEU A 140 12.93 14.32 -27.34
N ILE A 141 12.11 14.28 -28.39
CA ILE A 141 12.34 15.06 -29.62
C ILE A 141 12.21 16.55 -29.32
N GLU A 142 11.19 16.96 -28.56
CA GLU A 142 11.00 18.35 -28.13
C GLU A 142 12.14 18.84 -27.23
N GLU A 143 12.55 18.03 -26.25
CA GLU A 143 13.69 18.31 -25.36
C GLU A 143 14.99 18.46 -26.17
N GLY A 144 15.24 17.56 -27.14
CA GLY A 144 16.42 17.62 -28.01
C GLY A 144 16.41 18.79 -29.01
N ALA A 145 15.25 19.15 -29.56
CA ALA A 145 15.12 20.30 -30.46
C ALA A 145 15.33 21.63 -29.72
N ALA A 146 14.91 21.72 -28.46
CA ALA A 146 15.13 22.89 -27.62
C ALA A 146 16.61 23.10 -27.25
N GLU A 147 17.43 22.04 -27.23
CA GLU A 147 18.87 22.12 -26.99
C GLU A 147 19.66 22.60 -28.22
N GLU A 148 19.13 22.45 -29.44
CA GLU A 148 19.78 22.92 -30.68
C GLU A 148 19.49 24.41 -31.01
N GLU A 149 18.50 25.03 -30.37
CA GLU A 149 18.13 26.45 -30.55
C GLU A 149 18.82 27.42 -29.55
N LEU A 150 19.65 26.90 -28.64
CA LEU A 150 20.45 27.66 -27.64
C LEU A 150 21.93 27.79 -28.05
#